data_AF-R9XJN4-F1
#
_entry.id   AF-R9XJN4-F1
#
_cell.length_a   1.000
_cell.length_b   1.000
_cell.length_c   1.000
_cell.angle_alpha   90.00
_cell.angle_beta   90.00
_cell.angle_gamma   90.00
#
_symmetry.space_group_name_H-M   'P 1'
#
loop_
_entity.id
_entity.type
_entity.pdbx_description
1 polymer ?
#
loop_
_entity_poly.entity_id
_entity_poly.type
_entity_poly.pdbx_seq_one_letter_code
_entity_poly.pdbx_strand_id
1 'polypeptide(L)'
;MEDAEKIKPYIARMQQELRALRPEVQRLTARPLDEQLAGLDARERAALANRYGYALASLLFVHLKVLNVREMDQVMAELGRVKQYMDRAKRLEGGPQAPAAPARAAISKVHFQGTHTRFEDGRVGKRRTK
;
A
#
# COMPACT_ATOMS: atom_id res chain seq x y z
N MET A 1 -3.23 -8.13 33.83
CA MET A 1 -3.76 -7.80 32.49
C MET A 1 -3.21 -6.44 32.11
N GLU A 2 -1.93 -6.38 31.74
CA GLU A 2 -1.26 -5.12 31.48
C GLU A 2 -1.42 -4.77 29.99
N ASP A 3 -1.89 -3.55 29.74
CA ASP A 3 -1.82 -2.83 28.47
C ASP A 3 -2.85 -3.07 27.36
N ALA A 4 -4.07 -3.52 27.68
CA ALA A 4 -5.19 -3.39 26.74
C ALA A 4 -5.45 -1.91 26.34
N GLU A 5 -5.11 -0.95 27.22
CA GLU A 5 -5.22 0.48 26.90
C GLU A 5 -4.27 0.92 25.76
N LYS A 6 -3.11 0.27 25.60
CA LYS A 6 -2.13 0.65 24.57
C LYS A 6 -2.60 0.31 23.16
N ILE A 7 -3.45 -0.71 22.99
CA ILE A 7 -3.94 -1.12 21.66
C ILE A 7 -5.17 -0.32 21.19
N LYS A 8 -5.95 0.25 22.13
CA LYS A 8 -7.19 0.98 21.82
C LYS A 8 -7.00 2.12 20.80
N PRO A 9 -5.95 2.97 20.87
CA PRO A 9 -5.73 4.02 19.88
C PRO A 9 -5.48 3.49 18.47
N TYR A 10 -4.79 2.37 18.33
CA TYR A 10 -4.53 1.73 17.03
C TYR A 10 -5.84 1.19 16.42
N ILE A 11 -6.68 0.56 17.23
CA ILE A 11 -8.01 0.08 16.80
C ILE A 11 -8.90 1.25 16.39
N ALA A 12 -8.95 2.31 17.20
CA ALA A 12 -9.75 3.49 16.91
C ALA A 12 -9.34 4.16 15.59
N ARG A 13 -8.02 4.30 15.36
CA ARG A 13 -7.48 4.81 14.10
C ARG A 13 -7.84 3.91 12.92
N MET A 14 -7.67 2.59 13.04
CA MET A 14 -8.03 1.66 11.97
C MET A 14 -9.52 1.75 11.63
N GLN A 15 -10.41 1.86 12.61
CA GLN A 15 -11.84 2.06 12.39
C GLN A 15 -12.15 3.39 11.69
N GLN A 16 -11.40 4.45 12.00
CA GLN A 16 -11.53 5.74 11.33
C GLN A 16 -11.10 5.64 9.85
N GLU A 17 -9.96 5.01 9.59
CA GLU A 17 -9.45 4.81 8.23
C GLU A 17 -10.39 3.93 7.39
N LEU A 18 -10.97 2.87 7.98
CA LEU A 18 -12.00 2.05 7.32
C LEU A 18 -13.28 2.84 7.01
N ARG A 19 -13.71 3.72 7.93
CA ARG A 19 -14.86 4.62 7.68
C ARG A 19 -14.60 5.59 6.54
N ALA A 20 -13.38 6.13 6.44
CA ALA A 20 -12.98 7.01 5.36
C ALA A 20 -12.83 6.28 4.01
N LEU A 21 -12.36 5.03 4.03
CA LEU A 21 -12.17 4.22 2.81
C LEU A 21 -13.49 3.72 2.21
N ARG A 22 -14.50 3.46 3.05
CA ARG A 22 -15.80 2.93 2.63
C ARG A 22 -16.45 3.70 1.46
N PRO A 23 -16.62 5.04 1.49
CA PRO A 23 -17.21 5.77 0.37
C PRO A 23 -16.36 5.69 -0.90
N GLU A 24 -15.03 5.62 -0.80
CA GLU A 24 -14.16 5.45 -1.98
C GLU A 24 -14.39 4.10 -2.66
N VAL A 25 -14.48 3.02 -1.88
CA VAL A 25 -14.76 1.69 -2.42
C VAL A 25 -16.16 1.64 -3.04
N GLN A 26 -17.16 2.22 -2.38
CA GLN A 26 -18.51 2.32 -2.92
C GLN A 26 -18.57 3.10 -4.24
N ARG A 27 -17.79 4.17 -4.37
CA ARG A 27 -17.65 4.92 -5.62
C ARG A 27 -16.96 4.09 -6.71
N LEU A 28 -15.88 3.38 -6.36
CA LEU A 28 -15.17 2.52 -7.30
C LEU A 28 -16.09 1.41 -7.82
N THR A 29 -16.84 0.74 -6.94
CA THR A 29 -17.70 -0.40 -7.26
C THR A 29 -19.16 -0.02 -7.53
N ALA A 30 -19.44 1.26 -7.87
CA ALA A 30 -20.80 1.75 -8.08
C ALA A 30 -21.51 1.07 -9.28
N ARG A 31 -20.73 0.55 -10.22
CA ARG A 31 -21.18 -0.21 -11.40
C ARG A 31 -20.29 -1.45 -11.57
N PRO A 32 -20.78 -2.54 -12.18
CA PRO A 32 -19.97 -3.70 -12.52
C PRO A 32 -18.73 -3.32 -13.34
N LEU A 33 -17.61 -4.01 -13.10
CA LEU A 33 -16.34 -3.73 -13.78
C LEU A 33 -16.47 -3.81 -15.31
N ASP A 34 -17.19 -4.81 -15.83
CA ASP A 34 -17.38 -4.98 -17.27
C ASP A 34 -18.08 -3.78 -17.92
N GLU A 35 -19.08 -3.21 -17.23
CA GLU A 35 -19.75 -1.98 -17.68
C GLU A 35 -18.82 -0.77 -17.61
N GLN A 36 -17.96 -0.69 -16.60
CA GLN A 36 -16.99 0.40 -16.48
C GLN A 36 -15.88 0.32 -17.54
N LEU A 37 -15.54 -0.89 -17.99
CA LEU A 37 -14.56 -1.14 -19.05
C LEU A 37 -15.15 -0.94 -20.45
N ALA A 38 -16.47 -0.95 -20.59
CA ALA A 38 -17.15 -0.77 -21.86
C ALA A 38 -16.88 0.64 -22.42
N GLY A 39 -16.42 0.70 -23.67
CA GLY A 39 -16.16 1.97 -24.37
C GLY A 39 -14.83 2.66 -23.99
N LEU A 40 -14.09 2.14 -23.01
CA LEU A 40 -12.75 2.62 -22.69
C LEU A 40 -11.72 2.11 -23.69
N ASP A 41 -10.69 2.93 -23.96
CA ASP A 41 -9.56 2.51 -24.77
C ASP A 41 -8.68 1.48 -24.03
N ALA A 42 -7.71 0.87 -24.74
CA ALA A 42 -6.85 -0.15 -24.14
C ALA A 42 -6.04 0.36 -22.93
N ARG A 43 -5.67 1.64 -22.92
CA ARG A 43 -4.87 2.27 -21.86
C ARG A 43 -5.72 2.54 -20.64
N GLU A 44 -6.89 3.15 -20.83
CA GLU A 44 -7.87 3.43 -19.78
C GLU A 44 -8.34 2.13 -19.12
N ARG A 45 -8.57 1.08 -19.93
CA ARG A 45 -8.89 -0.26 -19.41
C ARG A 45 -7.77 -0.82 -18.54
N ALA A 46 -6.51 -0.70 -18.98
CA ALA A 46 -5.37 -1.14 -18.19
C ALA A 46 -5.23 -0.35 -16.88
N ALA A 47 -5.43 0.97 -16.92
CA ALA A 47 -5.38 1.83 -15.74
C ALA A 47 -6.48 1.47 -14.73
N LEU A 48 -7.72 1.27 -15.19
CA LEU A 48 -8.84 0.88 -14.34
C LEU A 48 -8.63 -0.51 -13.75
N ALA A 49 -8.25 -1.50 -14.55
CA ALA A 49 -7.97 -2.86 -14.09
C ALA A 49 -6.85 -2.89 -13.05
N ASN A 50 -5.78 -2.11 -13.26
CA ASN A 50 -4.70 -1.97 -12.29
C ASN A 50 -5.16 -1.33 -10.98
N ARG A 51 -6.04 -0.33 -11.02
CA ARG A 51 -6.61 0.29 -9.81
C ARG A 51 -7.44 -0.71 -9.01
N TYR A 52 -8.29 -1.51 -9.67
CA TYR A 52 -9.03 -2.59 -9.01
C TYR A 52 -8.12 -3.66 -8.42
N GLY A 53 -7.14 -4.14 -9.19
CA GLY A 53 -6.18 -5.12 -8.73
C GLY A 53 -5.38 -4.64 -7.52
N TYR A 54 -4.93 -3.38 -7.53
CA TYR A 54 -4.22 -2.78 -6.40
C TYR A 54 -5.09 -2.66 -5.16
N ALA A 55 -6.32 -2.16 -5.30
CA ALA A 55 -7.25 -2.03 -4.18
C ALA A 55 -7.56 -3.40 -3.56
N LEU A 56 -7.89 -4.40 -4.38
CA LEU A 56 -8.22 -5.75 -3.92
C LEU A 56 -7.04 -6.43 -3.21
N ALA A 57 -5.86 -6.44 -3.82
CA ALA A 57 -4.67 -7.05 -3.22
C ALA A 57 -4.27 -6.36 -1.91
N SER A 58 -4.40 -5.03 -1.84
CA SER A 58 -4.09 -4.25 -0.63
C SER A 58 -5.09 -4.53 0.50
N LEU A 59 -6.39 -4.60 0.18
CA LEU A 59 -7.43 -4.94 1.16
C LEU A 59 -7.26 -6.37 1.69
N LEU A 60 -6.92 -7.32 0.80
CA LEU A 60 -6.64 -8.69 1.20
C LEU A 60 -5.41 -8.77 2.12
N PHE A 61 -4.34 -8.03 1.79
CA PHE A 61 -3.16 -7.93 2.66
C PHE A 61 -3.52 -7.42 4.06
N VAL A 62 -4.27 -6.32 4.14
CA VAL A 62 -4.72 -5.77 5.44
C VAL A 62 -5.59 -6.77 6.20
N HIS A 63 -6.51 -7.45 5.51
CA HIS A 63 -7.37 -8.48 6.12
C HIS A 63 -6.55 -9.63 6.73
N LEU A 64 -5.57 -10.15 6.00
CA LEU A 64 -4.68 -11.21 6.50
C LEU A 64 -3.83 -10.75 7.68
N LYS A 65 -3.39 -9.47 7.69
CA LYS A 65 -2.68 -8.88 8.84
C LYS A 65 -3.55 -8.79 10.09
N VAL A 66 -4.81 -8.40 9.95
CA VAL A 66 -5.77 -8.35 11.06
C VAL A 66 -6.06 -9.74 11.62
N LEU A 67 -6.15 -10.76 10.74
CA LEU A 67 -6.31 -12.15 11.15
C LEU A 67 -5.03 -12.81 11.69
N ASN A 68 -3.90 -12.09 11.69
CA ASN A 68 -2.60 -12.60 12.15
C ASN A 68 -2.16 -13.89 11.43
N VAL A 69 -2.46 -13.99 10.13
CA VAL A 69 -1.91 -15.06 9.27
C VAL A 69 -0.40 -14.89 9.19
N ARG A 70 0.38 -15.98 9.17
CA ARG A 70 1.85 -15.89 9.13
C ARG A 70 2.38 -15.96 7.71
N GLU A 71 1.74 -16.77 6.88
CA GLU A 71 2.10 -17.01 5.49
C GLU A 71 1.58 -15.87 4.59
N MET A 72 2.46 -14.90 4.31
CA MET A 72 2.13 -13.71 3.50
C MET A 72 2.64 -13.79 2.06
N ASP A 73 3.38 -14.83 1.70
CA ASP A 73 4.09 -14.91 0.42
C ASP A 73 3.15 -14.83 -0.78
N GLN A 74 1.97 -15.44 -0.68
CA GLN A 74 0.98 -15.43 -1.75
C GLN A 74 0.43 -14.03 -2.00
N VAL A 75 0.02 -13.30 -0.96
CA VAL A 75 -0.50 -11.94 -1.12
C VAL A 75 0.61 -10.95 -1.53
N MET A 76 1.85 -11.16 -1.06
CA MET A 76 3.00 -10.37 -1.48
C MET A 76 3.36 -10.61 -2.96
N ALA A 77 3.25 -11.84 -3.44
CA ALA A 77 3.41 -12.17 -4.85
C ALA A 77 2.34 -11.47 -5.72
N GLU A 78 1.09 -11.43 -5.27
CA GLU A 78 0.00 -10.72 -5.95
C GLU A 78 0.24 -9.20 -6.00
N LEU A 79 0.67 -8.59 -4.90
CA LEU A 79 1.08 -7.18 -4.88
C LEU A 79 2.26 -6.92 -5.83
N GLY A 80 3.22 -7.85 -5.90
CA GLY A 80 4.32 -7.81 -6.85
C GLY A 80 3.83 -7.87 -8.30
N ARG A 81 2.84 -8.73 -8.59
CA ARG A 81 2.21 -8.86 -9.91
C ARG A 81 1.50 -7.58 -10.33
N VAL A 82 0.71 -6.98 -9.43
CA VAL A 82 0.04 -5.69 -9.67
C VAL A 82 1.07 -4.60 -9.95
N LYS A 83 2.14 -4.51 -9.16
CA LYS A 83 3.23 -3.56 -9.39
C LYS A 83 3.83 -3.71 -10.79
N GLN A 84 4.09 -4.94 -11.24
CA GLN A 84 4.61 -5.20 -12.58
C GLN A 84 3.65 -4.70 -13.67
N TYR A 85 2.34 -4.91 -13.54
CA TYR A 85 1.36 -4.39 -14.52
C TYR A 85 1.28 -2.87 -14.52
N MET A 86 1.34 -2.23 -13.36
CA MET A 86 1.38 -0.76 -13.26
C MET A 86 2.66 -0.19 -13.88
N ASP A 87 3.81 -0.83 -13.67
CA ASP A 87 5.08 -0.43 -14.26
C ASP A 87 5.05 -0.60 -15.79
N ARG A 88 4.47 -1.69 -16.30
CA ARG A 88 4.26 -1.90 -17.75
C ARG A 88 3.37 -0.82 -18.34
N ALA A 89 2.26 -0.49 -17.69
CA ALA A 89 1.36 0.58 -18.13
C ALA A 89 2.11 1.92 -18.21
N LYS A 90 2.84 2.32 -17.16
CA LYS A 90 3.63 3.56 -17.15
C LYS A 90 4.69 3.64 -18.24
N ARG A 91 5.36 2.53 -18.56
CA ARG A 91 6.33 2.46 -19.67
C ARG A 91 5.71 2.64 -21.06
N LEU A 92 4.41 2.40 -21.19
CA LEU A 92 3.69 2.66 -22.42
C LEU A 92 3.22 4.12 -22.49
N GLU A 93 3.13 4.81 -21.34
CA GLU A 93 2.77 6.24 -21.26
C GLU A 93 3.97 7.17 -21.47
N GLY A 94 5.17 6.74 -21.06
CA GLY A 94 6.44 7.43 -21.36
C GLY A 94 7.30 6.57 -22.28
N GLY A 95 7.59 7.07 -23.49
CA GLY A 95 8.50 6.43 -24.47
C GLY A 95 9.84 5.96 -23.88
N PRO A 96 10.60 5.13 -24.61
CA PRO A 96 11.50 4.10 -24.08
C PRO A 96 12.34 4.56 -22.89
N GLN A 97 11.96 4.10 -21.71
CA GLN A 97 12.75 4.30 -20.51
C GLN A 97 13.92 3.30 -20.54
N ALA A 98 15.14 3.82 -20.38
CA ALA A 98 16.40 3.08 -20.37
C ALA A 98 16.30 1.80 -19.50
N PRO A 99 17.01 0.72 -19.88
CA PRO A 99 16.93 -0.56 -19.19
C PRO A 99 17.14 -0.38 -17.69
N ALA A 100 16.33 -1.11 -16.90
CA ALA A 100 16.43 -1.12 -15.45
C ALA A 100 17.90 -1.34 -15.05
N ALA A 101 18.48 -0.35 -14.38
CA ALA A 101 19.81 -0.47 -13.82
C ALA A 101 19.88 -1.74 -12.96
N PRO A 102 20.95 -2.56 -13.06
CA PRO A 102 21.09 -3.75 -12.24
C PRO A 102 20.99 -3.36 -10.77
N ALA A 103 20.30 -4.20 -10.00
CA ALA A 103 20.05 -4.01 -8.58
C ALA A 103 21.35 -3.82 -7.79
N ARG A 104 21.82 -2.58 -7.67
CA ARG A 104 22.73 -2.19 -6.60
C ARG A 104 21.87 -2.07 -5.35
N ALA A 105 22.15 -2.94 -4.38
CA ALA A 105 21.54 -2.95 -3.06
C ALA A 105 21.49 -1.53 -2.48
N ALA A 106 20.31 -0.91 -2.53
CA ALA A 106 20.04 0.41 -2.01
C ALA A 106 19.63 0.32 -0.53
N ILE A 107 20.46 -0.34 0.28
CA ILE A 107 20.43 -0.15 1.73
C ILE A 107 21.84 0.24 2.11
N SER A 108 22.10 1.55 2.08
CA SER A 108 23.25 2.07 2.80
C SER A 108 23.08 1.67 4.27
N LYS A 109 24.17 1.19 4.87
CA LYS A 109 24.29 0.70 6.26
C LYS A 109 23.90 1.73 7.36
N VAL A 110 23.22 2.82 7.00
CA VAL A 110 23.00 4.00 7.86
C VAL A 110 21.54 4.09 8.37
N HIS A 111 20.63 3.22 7.95
CA HIS A 111 19.23 3.24 8.41
C HIS A 111 18.87 2.22 9.50
N PHE A 112 19.83 1.40 9.95
CA PHE A 112 19.62 0.43 11.01
C PHE A 112 20.24 0.85 12.35
N GLN A 113 20.22 2.15 12.66
CA GLN A 113 20.32 2.62 14.04
C GLN A 113 18.92 3.01 14.50
N GLY A 114 18.36 2.18 15.37
CA GLY A 114 17.03 2.32 15.93
C GLY A 114 16.85 3.69 16.59
N THR A 115 16.03 4.52 15.95
CA THR A 115 15.41 5.67 16.61
C THR A 115 13.98 5.29 16.93
N HIS A 116 13.78 4.72 18.12
CA HIS A 116 12.46 4.56 18.69
C HIS A 116 11.80 5.94 18.76
N THR A 117 10.71 6.13 18.02
CA THR A 117 9.88 7.33 18.18
C THR A 117 9.11 7.19 19.49
N ARG A 118 9.71 7.65 20.58
CA ARG A 118 9.05 7.79 21.88
C ARG A 118 8.27 9.10 21.87
N PHE A 119 6.94 9.02 21.99
CA PHE A 119 6.10 10.18 22.16
C PHE A 119 6.13 10.56 23.65
N GLU A 120 6.86 11.62 23.98
CA GLU A 120 6.68 12.33 25.26
C GLU A 120 6.04 13.69 24.96
N ASP A 121 5.12 14.07 25.85
CA ASP A 121 4.25 15.23 25.70
C ASP A 121 5.02 16.52 25.43
N GLY A 122 4.77 17.10 24.26
CA GLY A 122 4.70 18.55 24.11
C GLY A 122 5.85 19.30 23.44
N ARG A 123 7.06 18.77 23.19
CA ARG A 123 8.09 19.50 22.41
C ARG A 123 9.04 18.58 21.62
N VAL A 124 9.09 18.74 20.29
CA VAL A 124 10.03 18.04 19.41
C VAL A 124 11.40 18.73 19.46
N GLY A 125 12.37 18.10 20.13
CA GLY A 125 13.77 18.51 20.11
C GLY A 125 14.67 17.37 19.63
N LYS A 126 15.33 17.53 18.47
CA LYS A 126 16.39 16.62 18.00
C LYS A 126 17.70 16.95 18.72
N ARG A 127 18.18 16.07 19.61
CA ARG A 127 19.58 16.11 20.09
C ARG A 127 20.45 15.22 19.21
N ARG A 128 21.55 15.77 18.71
CA ARG A 128 22.70 15.00 18.18
C ARG A 128 23.67 14.78 19.33
N THR A 129 23.91 13.53 19.71
CA THR A 129 25.07 13.17 20.55
C THR A 129 26.26 12.90 19.64
N LYS A 130 27.44 13.40 20.05
CA LYS A 130 28.74 13.18 19.39
C LYS A 130 29.14 11.72 19.44
#